data_AF-A0A962JL72-F1
#
_entry.id   AF-A0A962JL72-F1
#
_cell.length_a   1.000
_cell.length_b   1.000
_cell.length_c   1.000
_cell.angle_alpha   90.00
_cell.angle_beta   90.00
_cell.angle_gamma   90.00
#
_symmetry.space_group_name_H-M   'P 1'
#
loop_
_entity.id
_entity.type
_entity.pdbx_description
1 polymer ?
#
loop_
_entity_poly.entity_id
_entity_poly.type
_entity_poly.pdbx_seq_one_letter_code
_entity_poly.pdbx_strand_id
1 'polypeptide(L)'
;GHPKSRYRAKIKALWFERFEAAKTTHQPFEPMEAMVCCRDGTERYIRFHAILIGSFNLVAFIDLTEQKHNQEALLKAKETAEQATKAKSLFLANMSHEIRTPMNGILGLAVLLEKTELNERQRDYLSKIYSSGEFLLGILNDILDLSKVEAGKLELERQPFTVAQLLEPLRGLVLSSTQHKPVEA
;
A
#
# COMPACT_ATOMS: atom_id res chain seq x y z
N GLY A 1 -9.05 -6.07 45.58
CA GLY A 1 -9.43 -7.29 44.84
C GLY A 1 -8.89 -7.18 43.42
N HIS A 2 -7.92 -8.00 43.05
CA HIS A 2 -7.23 -7.88 41.76
C HIS A 2 -8.17 -8.31 40.61
N PRO A 3 -8.33 -7.52 39.53
CA PRO A 3 -9.13 -7.92 38.35
C PRO A 3 -8.68 -9.28 37.76
N LYS A 4 -7.39 -9.60 37.91
CA LYS A 4 -6.79 -10.88 37.52
C LYS A 4 -7.32 -12.10 38.29
N SER A 5 -7.74 -11.94 39.55
CA SER A 5 -8.28 -13.06 40.36
C SER A 5 -9.67 -13.49 39.88
N ARG A 6 -10.56 -12.51 39.63
CA ARG A 6 -11.90 -12.75 39.08
C ARG A 6 -11.83 -13.30 37.66
N TYR A 7 -10.93 -12.77 36.82
CA TYR A 7 -10.68 -13.29 35.49
C TYR A 7 -10.15 -14.74 35.51
N ARG A 8 -9.15 -15.04 36.34
CA ARG A 8 -8.62 -16.41 36.49
C ARG A 8 -9.68 -17.41 36.97
N ALA A 9 -10.51 -17.03 37.93
CA ALA A 9 -11.62 -17.85 38.40
C ALA A 9 -12.63 -18.12 37.28
N LYS A 10 -12.97 -17.10 36.48
CA LYS A 10 -13.86 -17.23 35.32
C LYS A 10 -13.30 -18.17 34.26
N ILE A 11 -12.03 -18.02 33.87
CA ILE A 11 -11.38 -18.89 32.86
C ILE A 11 -11.32 -20.33 33.36
N LYS A 12 -10.98 -20.55 34.64
CA LYS A 12 -10.98 -21.90 35.23
C LYS A 12 -12.39 -22.51 35.20
N ALA A 13 -13.41 -21.79 35.66
CA ALA A 13 -14.79 -22.28 35.68
C ALA A 13 -15.27 -22.64 34.27
N LEU A 14 -15.02 -21.77 33.29
CA LEU A 14 -15.38 -21.98 31.90
C LEU A 14 -14.65 -23.20 31.28
N TRP A 15 -13.38 -23.41 31.65
CA TRP A 15 -12.63 -24.58 31.20
C TRP A 15 -13.24 -25.87 31.75
N PHE A 16 -13.51 -25.94 33.06
CA PHE A 16 -14.11 -27.13 33.69
C PHE A 16 -15.51 -27.42 33.14
N GLU A 17 -16.33 -26.40 32.97
CA GLU A 17 -17.67 -26.54 32.38
C GLU A 17 -17.63 -27.13 30.97
N ARG A 18 -16.80 -26.54 30.08
CA ARG A 18 -16.65 -27.03 28.70
C ARG A 18 -16.07 -28.45 28.66
N PHE A 19 -15.16 -28.76 29.58
CA PHE A 19 -14.52 -30.07 29.65
C PHE A 19 -15.48 -31.16 30.13
N GLU A 20 -16.28 -30.90 31.16
CA GLU A 20 -17.29 -31.85 31.64
C GLU A 20 -18.44 -32.03 30.63
N ALA A 21 -18.81 -30.94 29.93
CA ALA A 21 -19.76 -31.03 28.82
C ALA A 21 -19.22 -31.95 27.70
N ALA A 22 -17.98 -31.76 27.26
CA ALA A 22 -17.36 -32.58 26.20
C ALA A 22 -17.28 -34.07 26.57
N LYS A 23 -16.96 -34.40 27.84
CA LYS A 23 -16.99 -35.79 28.32
C LYS A 23 -18.39 -36.40 28.27
N THR A 24 -19.39 -35.64 28.71
CA THR A 24 -20.77 -36.14 28.80
C THR A 24 -21.37 -36.34 27.40
N THR A 25 -21.14 -35.39 26.50
CA THR A 25 -21.70 -35.40 25.14
C THR A 25 -20.88 -36.21 24.14
N HIS A 26 -19.71 -36.73 24.54
CA HIS A 26 -18.74 -37.39 23.64
C HIS A 26 -18.35 -36.53 22.43
N GLN A 27 -18.46 -35.20 22.54
CA GLN A 27 -18.04 -34.28 21.50
C GLN A 27 -16.57 -33.87 21.69
N PRO A 28 -15.85 -33.53 20.60
CA PRO A 28 -14.50 -32.99 20.72
C PRO A 28 -14.48 -31.72 21.57
N PHE A 29 -13.49 -31.59 22.45
CA PHE A 29 -13.27 -30.34 23.16
C PHE A 29 -12.68 -29.31 22.20
N GLU A 30 -13.47 -28.30 21.87
CA GLU A 30 -13.00 -27.15 21.09
C GLU A 30 -11.88 -26.43 21.86
N PRO A 31 -10.72 -26.14 21.23
CA PRO A 31 -9.64 -25.44 21.88
C PRO A 31 -10.10 -24.09 22.44
N MET A 32 -9.52 -23.69 23.57
CA MET A 32 -9.76 -22.39 24.18
C MET A 32 -8.45 -21.60 24.20
N GLU A 33 -8.52 -20.31 23.94
CA GLU A 33 -7.42 -19.39 24.19
C GLU A 33 -7.73 -18.51 25.40
N ALA A 34 -6.79 -18.36 26.32
CA ALA A 34 -6.89 -17.37 27.38
C ALA A 34 -5.53 -16.78 27.73
N MET A 35 -5.56 -15.59 28.31
CA MET A 35 -4.38 -15.00 28.90
C MET A 35 -4.15 -15.59 30.29
N VAL A 36 -2.94 -16.06 30.58
CA VAL A 36 -2.59 -16.69 31.85
C VAL A 36 -1.46 -15.90 32.48
N CYS A 37 -1.58 -15.64 33.78
CA CYS A 37 -0.48 -15.12 34.58
C CYS A 37 0.35 -16.28 35.12
N CYS A 38 1.61 -16.36 34.70
CA CYS A 38 2.58 -17.35 35.15
C CYS A 38 3.04 -17.06 36.58
N ARG A 39 3.78 -18.01 37.19
CA ARG A 39 4.26 -17.87 38.58
C ARG A 39 5.25 -16.70 38.75
N ASP A 40 5.96 -16.36 37.68
CA ASP A 40 6.89 -15.24 37.58
C ASP A 40 6.18 -13.88 37.35
N GLY A 41 4.85 -13.87 37.26
CA GLY A 41 4.07 -12.67 37.01
C GLY A 41 3.93 -12.30 35.52
N THR A 42 4.55 -13.04 34.60
CA THR A 42 4.44 -12.79 33.16
C THR A 42 3.05 -13.20 32.65
N GLU A 43 2.55 -12.46 31.66
CA GLU A 43 1.29 -12.78 30.99
C GLU A 43 1.59 -13.50 29.68
N ARG A 44 0.90 -14.63 29.47
CA ARG A 44 1.08 -15.45 28.28
C ARG A 44 -0.26 -15.82 27.67
N TYR A 45 -0.33 -15.78 26.35
CA TYR A 45 -1.48 -16.31 25.62
C TYR A 45 -1.33 -17.82 25.51
N ILE A 46 -2.21 -18.56 26.18
CA ILE A 46 -2.17 -20.02 26.17
C ILE A 46 -3.39 -20.55 25.45
N ARG A 47 -3.17 -21.45 24.48
CA ARG A 47 -4.22 -22.29 23.91
C ARG A 47 -4.25 -23.64 24.60
N PHE A 48 -5.42 -24.00 25.11
CA PHE A 48 -5.70 -25.25 25.78
C PHE A 48 -6.35 -26.21 24.79
N HIS A 49 -5.76 -27.39 24.63
CA HIS A 49 -6.37 -28.53 23.95
C HIS A 49 -6.69 -29.60 24.97
N ALA A 50 -7.80 -30.32 24.78
CA ALA A 50 -8.11 -31.50 25.56
C ALA A 50 -8.62 -32.61 24.64
N ILE A 51 -8.09 -33.82 24.80
CA ILE A 51 -8.53 -35.01 24.07
C ILE A 51 -8.76 -36.13 25.09
N LEU A 52 -9.88 -36.83 24.95
CA LEU A 52 -10.19 -38.03 25.72
C LEU A 52 -9.62 -39.25 25.00
N ILE A 53 -8.76 -40.01 25.68
CA ILE A 53 -8.17 -41.26 25.17
C ILE A 53 -8.52 -42.38 26.15
N GLY A 54 -9.59 -43.11 25.84
CA GLY A 54 -10.15 -44.11 26.77
C GLY A 54 -10.58 -43.45 28.09
N SER A 55 -9.99 -43.90 29.20
CA SER A 55 -10.22 -43.31 30.53
C SER A 55 -9.28 -42.14 30.88
N PHE A 56 -8.31 -41.82 30.01
CA PHE A 56 -7.34 -40.76 30.25
C PHE A 56 -7.74 -39.46 29.57
N ASN A 57 -7.45 -38.35 30.24
CA ASN A 57 -7.60 -37.01 29.67
C ASN A 57 -6.22 -36.43 29.40
N LEU A 58 -5.91 -36.20 28.12
CA LEU A 58 -4.70 -35.50 27.71
C LEU A 58 -5.03 -34.01 27.53
N VAL A 59 -4.31 -33.15 28.25
CA VAL A 59 -4.42 -31.69 28.12
C VAL A 59 -3.09 -31.15 27.63
N ALA A 60 -3.10 -30.41 26.53
CA ALA A 60 -1.93 -29.73 26.00
C ALA A 60 -2.09 -28.21 26.11
N PHE A 61 -0.99 -27.54 26.41
CA PHE A 61 -0.90 -26.09 26.52
C PHE A 61 0.08 -25.61 25.45
N ILE A 62 -0.39 -24.75 24.56
CA ILE A 62 0.43 -24.15 23.52
C ILE A 62 0.57 -22.66 23.85
N ASP A 63 1.80 -22.21 24.00
CA ASP A 63 2.11 -20.79 24.16
C ASP A 63 2.03 -20.08 22.80
N LEU A 64 1.11 -19.13 22.68
CA LEU A 64 0.87 -18.33 21.49
C LEU A 64 1.37 -16.89 21.64
N THR A 65 2.08 -16.58 22.74
CA THR A 65 2.43 -15.19 23.08
C THR A 65 3.27 -14.53 22.00
N GLU A 66 4.33 -15.21 21.55
CA GLU A 66 5.20 -14.72 20.48
C GLU A 66 4.44 -14.61 19.16
N GLN A 67 3.63 -15.62 18.81
CA GLN A 67 2.83 -15.60 17.59
C GLN A 67 1.87 -14.41 17.56
N LYS A 68 1.15 -14.15 18.65
CA LYS A 68 0.22 -13.02 18.74
C LYS A 68 0.94 -11.68 18.71
N HIS A 69 2.04 -11.53 19.44
CA HIS A 69 2.84 -10.30 19.38
C HIS A 69 3.39 -10.04 17.97
N ASN A 70 3.89 -11.07 17.29
CA ASN A 70 4.38 -10.95 15.91
C ASN A 70 3.24 -10.59 14.96
N GLN A 71 2.06 -11.20 15.11
CA GLN A 71 0.88 -10.89 14.30
C GLN A 71 0.41 -9.44 14.51
N GLU A 72 0.36 -8.97 15.75
CA GLU A 72 -0.01 -7.59 16.08
C GLU A 72 1.05 -6.59 15.58
N ALA A 73 2.34 -6.89 15.75
CA ALA A 73 3.43 -6.08 15.25
C ALA A 73 3.39 -5.97 13.71
N LEU A 74 3.14 -7.09 13.04
CA LEU A 74 3.00 -7.13 11.58
C LEU A 74 1.79 -6.32 11.12
N LEU A 75 0.64 -6.45 11.80
CA LEU A 75 -0.55 -5.68 11.48
C LEU A 75 -0.30 -4.17 11.63
N LYS A 76 0.29 -3.75 12.75
CA LYS A 76 0.65 -2.34 12.99
C LYS A 76 1.65 -1.81 11.97
N ALA A 77 2.66 -2.60 11.62
CA ALA A 77 3.64 -2.23 10.60
C ALA A 77 2.99 -2.08 9.22
N LYS A 78 2.07 -2.99 8.86
CA LYS A 78 1.28 -2.92 7.63
C LYS A 78 0.41 -1.65 7.60
N GLU A 79 -0.37 -1.41 8.65
CA GLU A 79 -1.24 -0.21 8.74
C GLU A 79 -0.42 1.08 8.63
N THR A 80 0.74 1.13 9.28
CA THR A 80 1.65 2.28 9.22
C THR A 80 2.18 2.49 7.80
N ALA A 81 2.59 1.40 7.12
CA ALA A 81 3.07 1.47 5.74
C ALA A 81 1.96 1.90 4.76
N GLU A 82 0.73 1.41 4.94
CA GLU A 82 -0.43 1.80 4.12
C GLU A 82 -0.79 3.28 4.31
N GLN A 83 -0.78 3.76 5.56
CA GLN A 83 -1.01 5.17 5.86
C GLN A 83 0.06 6.06 5.24
N ALA A 84 1.34 5.68 5.36
CA ALA A 84 2.44 6.41 4.75
C ALA A 84 2.31 6.47 3.21
N THR A 85 1.96 5.34 2.58
CA THR A 85 1.75 5.25 1.13
C THR A 85 0.59 6.15 0.67
N LYS A 86 -0.52 6.16 1.42
CA LYS A 86 -1.68 7.01 1.14
C LYS A 86 -1.34 8.50 1.29
N ALA A 87 -0.61 8.86 2.35
CA ALA A 87 -0.17 10.24 2.59
C ALA A 87 0.79 10.72 1.49
N LYS A 88 1.76 9.88 1.09
CA LYS A 88 2.67 10.15 -0.04
C LYS A 88 1.89 10.40 -1.32
N SER A 89 0.92 9.55 -1.64
CA SER A 89 0.11 9.67 -2.86
C SER A 89 -0.70 10.96 -2.87
N LEU A 90 -1.34 11.31 -1.75
CA LEU A 90 -2.12 12.53 -1.63
C LEU A 90 -1.22 13.77 -1.78
N PHE A 91 -0.05 13.75 -1.14
CA PHE A 91 0.91 14.84 -1.24
C PHE A 91 1.36 15.05 -2.70
N LEU A 92 1.75 13.99 -3.40
CA LEU A 92 2.18 14.09 -4.80
C LEU A 92 1.06 14.56 -5.73
N ALA A 93 -0.17 14.07 -5.54
CA ALA A 93 -1.33 14.52 -6.29
C ALA A 93 -1.57 16.03 -6.13
N ASN A 94 -1.56 16.52 -4.89
CA ASN A 94 -1.77 17.94 -4.59
C ASN A 94 -0.65 18.80 -5.19
N MET A 95 0.61 18.42 -4.98
CA MET A 95 1.75 19.16 -5.53
C MET A 95 1.73 19.20 -7.06
N SER A 96 1.33 18.10 -7.72
CA SER A 96 1.19 18.10 -9.18
C SER A 96 0.13 19.09 -9.66
N HIS A 97 -1.02 19.16 -8.99
CA HIS A 97 -2.05 20.16 -9.32
C HIS A 97 -1.56 21.60 -9.08
N GLU A 98 -0.87 21.84 -7.97
CA GLU A 98 -0.34 23.16 -7.59
C GLU A 98 0.78 23.62 -8.51
N ILE A 99 1.55 22.72 -9.11
CA ILE A 99 2.60 23.07 -10.09
C ILE A 99 2.03 23.16 -11.52
N ARG A 100 1.08 22.29 -11.88
CA ARG A 100 0.46 22.30 -13.23
C ARG A 100 -0.22 23.63 -13.53
N THR A 101 -0.92 24.21 -12.56
CA THR A 101 -1.65 25.48 -12.74
C THR A 101 -0.73 26.64 -13.15
N PRO A 102 0.33 26.99 -12.40
CA PRO A 102 1.25 28.04 -12.80
C PRO A 102 2.02 27.68 -14.07
N MET A 103 2.38 26.41 -14.30
CA MET A 103 3.05 25.99 -15.53
C MET A 103 2.19 26.19 -16.78
N ASN A 104 0.93 25.79 -16.73
CA ASN A 104 -0.01 26.02 -17.82
C ASN A 104 -0.26 27.52 -18.05
N GLY A 105 -0.21 28.35 -16.99
CA GLY A 105 -0.24 29.80 -17.12
C GLY A 105 0.99 30.36 -17.86
N ILE A 106 2.20 29.92 -17.48
CA ILE A 106 3.45 30.32 -18.13
C ILE A 106 3.46 29.90 -19.61
N LEU A 107 3.09 28.65 -19.91
CA LEU A 107 3.00 28.15 -21.28
C LEU A 107 1.93 28.91 -22.08
N GLY A 108 0.77 29.19 -21.49
CA GLY A 108 -0.28 29.99 -22.12
C GLY A 108 0.19 31.40 -22.48
N LEU A 109 0.95 32.06 -21.59
CA LEU A 109 1.55 33.37 -21.88
C LEU A 109 2.62 33.27 -22.97
N ALA A 110 3.41 32.18 -22.99
CA ALA A 110 4.37 31.93 -24.06
C ALA A 110 3.68 31.78 -25.43
N VAL A 111 2.55 31.06 -25.51
CA VAL A 111 1.70 30.96 -26.73
C VAL A 111 1.27 32.35 -27.20
N LEU A 112 0.87 33.23 -26.28
CA LEU A 112 0.40 34.57 -26.64
C LEU A 112 1.55 35.48 -27.11
N LEU A 113 2.71 35.40 -26.46
CA LEU A 113 3.90 36.13 -26.86
C LEU A 113 4.40 35.71 -28.24
N GLU A 114 4.31 34.42 -28.58
CA GLU A 114 4.69 33.89 -29.89
C GLU A 114 3.90 34.54 -31.05
N LYS A 115 2.69 35.05 -30.78
CA LYS A 115 1.84 35.77 -31.76
C LYS A 115 2.22 37.24 -31.94
N THR A 116 3.25 37.73 -31.25
CA THR A 116 3.75 39.11 -31.35
C THR A 116 4.98 39.21 -32.25
N GLU A 117 5.42 40.43 -32.57
CA GLU A 117 6.69 40.62 -33.26
C GLU A 117 7.87 40.31 -32.33
N LEU A 118 8.63 39.27 -32.67
CA LEU A 118 9.75 38.77 -31.90
C LEU A 118 11.00 38.71 -32.75
N ASN A 119 12.11 39.18 -32.19
CA ASN A 119 13.44 38.95 -32.76
C ASN A 119 13.88 37.47 -32.56
N GLU A 120 14.93 37.06 -33.26
CA GLU A 120 15.43 35.67 -33.23
C GLU A 120 15.78 35.20 -31.82
N ARG A 121 16.39 36.06 -31.01
CA ARG A 121 16.79 35.74 -29.63
C ARG A 121 15.58 35.52 -28.72
N GLN A 122 14.53 36.33 -28.87
CA GLN A 122 13.27 36.16 -28.13
C GLN A 122 12.55 34.87 -28.55
N ARG A 123 12.59 34.51 -29.83
CA ARG A 123 12.07 33.22 -30.32
C ARG A 123 12.82 32.02 -29.72
N ASP A 124 14.15 32.08 -29.68
CA ASP A 124 14.96 31.04 -29.02
C ASP A 124 14.62 30.91 -27.53
N TYR A 125 14.44 32.02 -26.82
CA TYR A 125 14.01 31.99 -25.42
C TYR A 125 12.62 31.38 -25.23
N LEU A 126 11.65 31.73 -26.08
CA LEU A 126 10.31 31.13 -26.02
C LEU A 126 10.34 29.63 -26.29
N SER A 127 11.12 29.18 -27.27
CA SER A 127 11.30 27.76 -27.56
C SER A 127 11.84 27.00 -26.35
N LYS A 128 12.83 27.58 -25.65
CA LYS A 128 13.40 27.01 -24.41
C LYS A 128 12.41 26.98 -23.25
N ILE A 129 11.58 28.01 -23.10
CA ILE A 129 10.53 28.05 -22.08
C ILE A 129 9.52 26.93 -22.34
N TYR A 130 9.07 26.78 -23.58
CA TYR A 130 8.15 25.71 -23.98
C TYR A 130 8.72 24.32 -23.72
N SER A 131 9.92 24.04 -24.23
CA SER A 131 10.54 22.72 -24.09
C SER A 131 10.75 22.36 -22.62
N SER A 132 11.14 23.33 -21.78
CA SER A 132 11.34 23.12 -20.35
C SER A 132 10.03 22.91 -19.61
N GLY A 133 8.97 23.63 -19.99
CA GLY A 133 7.66 23.49 -19.37
C GLY A 133 6.98 22.16 -19.69
N GLU A 134 7.02 21.73 -20.95
CA GLU A 134 6.55 20.41 -21.37
C GLU A 134 7.34 19.28 -20.69
N PHE A 135 8.67 19.42 -20.60
CA PHE A 135 9.51 18.46 -19.91
C PHE A 135 9.16 18.35 -18.41
N LEU A 136 8.95 19.48 -17.73
CA LEU A 136 8.56 19.49 -16.32
C LEU A 136 7.18 18.84 -16.10
N LEU A 137 6.20 19.13 -16.98
CA LEU A 137 4.89 18.49 -16.93
C LEU A 137 4.98 16.97 -17.16
N GLY A 138 5.88 16.53 -18.06
CA GLY A 138 6.22 15.12 -18.25
C GLY A 138 6.72 14.46 -16.97
N ILE A 139 7.74 15.03 -16.32
CA ILE A 139 8.27 14.52 -15.04
C ILE A 139 7.17 14.44 -13.97
N LEU A 140 6.32 15.46 -13.88
CA LEU A 140 5.23 15.47 -12.90
C LEU A 140 4.23 14.34 -13.15
N ASN A 141 3.92 14.04 -14.42
CA ASN A 141 3.05 12.91 -14.76
C ASN A 141 3.73 11.57 -14.41
N ASP A 142 5.01 11.41 -14.73
CA ASP A 142 5.76 10.18 -14.42
C ASP A 142 5.81 9.90 -12.91
N ILE A 143 6.03 10.94 -12.10
CA ILE A 143 6.02 10.82 -10.63
C ILE A 143 4.62 10.43 -10.11
N LEU A 144 3.56 11.00 -10.67
CA LEU A 144 2.20 10.64 -10.30
C LEU A 144 1.87 9.19 -10.67
N ASP A 145 2.25 8.75 -11.86
CA ASP A 145 1.94 7.40 -12.32
C ASP A 145 2.73 6.36 -11.53
N LEU A 146 3.99 6.63 -11.18
CA LEU A 146 4.73 5.81 -10.22
C LEU A 146 4.00 5.71 -8.88
N SER A 147 3.50 6.83 -8.35
CA SER A 147 2.74 6.83 -7.09
C SER A 147 1.44 6.04 -7.16
N LYS A 148 0.75 6.02 -8.32
CA LYS A 148 -0.45 5.19 -8.52
C LYS A 148 -0.10 3.71 -8.59
N VAL A 149 1.01 3.35 -9.24
CA VAL A 149 1.49 1.96 -9.31
C VAL A 149 1.84 1.44 -7.92
N GLU A 150 2.61 2.20 -7.13
CA GLU A 150 2.95 1.83 -5.74
C GLU A 150 1.70 1.65 -4.86
N ALA A 151 0.65 2.43 -5.11
CA ALA A 151 -0.62 2.33 -4.40
C ALA A 151 -1.57 1.26 -4.95
N GLY A 152 -1.22 0.55 -6.03
CA GLY A 152 -2.10 -0.42 -6.70
C GLY A 152 -3.33 0.21 -7.37
N LYS A 153 -3.26 1.50 -7.73
CA LYS A 153 -4.37 2.30 -8.27
C LYS A 153 -4.19 2.68 -9.76
N LEU A 154 -3.31 1.98 -10.48
CA LEU A 154 -3.17 2.22 -11.91
C LEU A 154 -4.38 1.62 -12.63
N GLU A 155 -5.24 2.48 -13.19
CA GLU A 155 -6.37 2.07 -14.02
C GLU A 155 -6.04 2.33 -15.48
N LEU A 156 -6.30 1.34 -16.33
CA LEU A 156 -6.16 1.48 -17.78
C LEU A 156 -7.44 2.08 -18.34
N GLU A 157 -7.34 3.26 -18.92
CA GLU A 157 -8.46 3.86 -19.63
C GLU A 157 -8.61 3.23 -21.03
N ARG A 158 -9.79 2.70 -21.34
CA ARG A 158 -10.11 2.21 -22.69
C ARG A 158 -10.76 3.33 -23.50
N GLN A 159 -10.02 3.88 -24.45
CA GLN A 159 -10.54 4.84 -25.42
C GLN A 159 -10.34 4.33 -26.86
N PRO A 160 -11.27 4.64 -27.80
CA PRO A 160 -11.04 4.39 -29.22
C PRO A 160 -9.85 5.21 -29.72
N PHE A 161 -8.90 4.57 -30.38
CA PHE A 161 -7.76 5.22 -31.02
C PHE A 161 -7.52 4.65 -32.41
N THR A 162 -6.87 5.43 -33.27
CA THR A 162 -6.37 4.92 -34.55
C THR A 162 -4.88 4.63 -34.43
N VAL A 163 -4.42 3.55 -35.07
CA VAL A 163 -3.01 3.15 -35.06
C VAL A 163 -2.11 4.26 -35.63
N ALA A 164 -2.59 4.99 -36.64
CA ALA A 164 -1.88 6.14 -37.21
C ALA A 164 -1.60 7.23 -36.16
N GLN A 165 -2.62 7.64 -35.39
CA GLN A 165 -2.47 8.66 -34.34
C GLN A 165 -1.52 8.21 -33.21
N LEU A 166 -1.48 6.90 -32.90
CA LEU A 166 -0.57 6.35 -31.90
C LEU A 166 0.89 6.36 -32.37
N LEU A 167 1.12 6.17 -33.67
CA LEU A 167 2.46 6.07 -34.25
C LEU A 167 3.07 7.42 -34.66
N GLU A 168 2.26 8.47 -34.82
CA GLU A 168 2.73 9.80 -35.24
C GLU A 168 3.82 10.39 -34.30
N PRO A 169 3.67 10.36 -32.97
CA PRO A 169 4.71 10.82 -32.05
C PRO A 169 5.97 9.95 -32.09
N LEU A 170 5.81 8.64 -32.28
CA LEU A 170 6.92 7.68 -32.41
C LEU A 170 7.74 7.95 -33.67
N ARG A 171 7.11 8.43 -34.75
CA ARG A 171 7.82 8.76 -36.00
C ARG A 171 8.87 9.85 -35.78
N GLY A 172 8.55 10.88 -35.00
CA GLY A 172 9.51 11.94 -34.65
C GLY A 172 10.66 11.45 -33.76
N LEU A 173 10.37 10.54 -32.83
CA LEU A 173 11.34 9.92 -31.92
C LEU A 173 12.30 8.96 -32.64
N VAL A 174 11.79 8.15 -33.58
CA VAL A 174 12.60 7.25 -34.41
C VAL A 174 13.46 8.06 -35.38
N LEU A 175 12.90 9.09 -36.02
CA LEU A 175 13.67 9.93 -36.95
C LEU A 175 14.83 10.66 -36.25
N SER A 176 14.64 11.16 -35.03
CA SER A 176 15.72 11.79 -34.26
C SER A 176 16.79 10.80 -33.78
N SER A 177 16.42 9.55 -33.48
CA SER A 177 17.38 8.51 -33.08
C SER A 177 18.11 7.85 -34.25
N THR A 178 17.55 7.87 -35.47
CA THR A 178 18.22 7.38 -36.70
C THR A 178 19.27 8.32 -37.28
N GLN A 179 19.34 9.59 -36.85
CA GLN A 179 20.45 10.48 -37.23
C GLN A 179 21.81 10.01 -36.66
N HIS A 180 21.81 9.10 -35.68
CA HIS A 180 23.03 8.58 -35.05
C HIS A 180 23.40 7.15 -35.43
N LYS A 181 22.57 6.43 -36.21
CA LYS A 181 22.91 5.10 -36.74
C LYS A 181 22.14 4.80 -38.04
N PRO A 182 22.81 4.39 -39.13
CA PRO A 182 22.12 3.95 -40.33
C PRO A 182 21.27 2.71 -40.02
N VAL A 183 20.01 2.74 -40.46
CA VAL A 183 19.09 1.61 -40.35
C VAL A 183 19.45 0.63 -41.46
N GLU A 184 19.98 -0.53 -41.12
CA GLU A 184 20.22 -1.62 -42.05
C GLU A 184 18.90 -2.33 -42.38
N ALA A 185 18.68 -2.60 -43.67
CA ALA A 185 17.49 -3.22 -44.23
C ALA A 185 17.49 -4.75 -44.08
#